data_AF-A0AAE6G7E5-F1
#
_entry.id   AF-A0AAE6G7E5-F1
#
_cell.length_a   1.000
_cell.length_b   1.000
_cell.length_c   1.000
_cell.angle_alpha   90.00
_cell.angle_beta   90.00
_cell.angle_gamma   90.00
#
_symmetry.space_group_name_H-M   'P 1'
#
loop_
_entity.id
_entity.type
_entity.pdbx_description
1 polymer ?
#
loop_
_entity_poly.entity_id
_entity_poly.type
_entity_poly.pdbx_seq_one_letter_code
_entity_poly.pdbx_strand_id
1 'polypeptide(L)'
;MPKAKETWDAWLSNLAPSPELFDAFYGKGRTPITLDAYRERYLQEMASQQEAITALANRVRQGETVTLLCSKDCILEQVCHRTILAGLIEVEAARTH
;
A
#
# COMPACT_ATOMS: atom_id res chain seq x y z
N MET A 1 7.13 -18.12 11.08
CA MET A 1 6.20 -19.07 10.40
C MET A 1 6.87 -19.58 9.14
N PRO A 2 6.74 -20.87 8.78
CA PRO A 2 7.41 -21.42 7.60
C PRO A 2 6.67 -20.99 6.32
N LYS A 3 7.40 -20.37 5.39
CA LYS A 3 6.91 -19.74 4.14
C LYS A 3 6.29 -20.71 3.10
N ALA A 4 6.14 -21.99 3.43
CA ALA A 4 5.84 -23.05 2.46
C ALA A 4 4.36 -23.19 2.06
N LYS A 5 3.45 -22.38 2.61
CA LYS A 5 2.00 -22.41 2.31
C LYS A 5 1.43 -21.07 1.85
N GLU A 6 2.29 -20.11 1.60
CA GLU A 6 1.88 -18.75 1.30
C GLU A 6 1.80 -18.57 -0.23
N THR A 7 0.65 -18.13 -0.73
CA THR A 7 0.36 -17.98 -2.17
C THR A 7 0.83 -16.64 -2.74
N TRP A 8 1.76 -15.96 -2.06
CA TRP A 8 2.23 -14.62 -2.44
C TRP A 8 3.66 -14.68 -2.98
N ASP A 9 3.89 -14.09 -4.15
CA ASP A 9 5.21 -14.02 -4.80
C ASP A 9 6.20 -13.09 -4.08
N ALA A 10 5.69 -12.09 -3.36
CA ALA A 10 6.48 -11.14 -2.59
C ALA A 10 5.72 -10.63 -1.35
N TRP A 11 6.45 -10.39 -0.27
CA TRP A 11 5.94 -9.76 0.95
C TRP A 11 6.71 -8.46 1.21
N LEU A 12 6.08 -7.32 0.88
CA LEU A 12 6.66 -5.98 1.01
C LEU A 12 5.97 -5.21 2.12
N SER A 13 6.28 -5.55 3.38
CA SER A 13 5.64 -4.93 4.56
C SER A 13 5.88 -3.43 4.68
N ASN A 14 6.94 -2.92 4.04
CA ASN A 14 7.25 -1.50 3.94
C ASN A 14 6.24 -0.71 3.09
N LEU A 15 5.43 -1.38 2.27
CA LEU A 15 4.35 -0.76 1.49
C LEU A 15 2.99 -0.78 2.22
N ALA A 16 2.92 -1.41 3.38
CA ALA A 16 1.76 -1.31 4.27
C ALA A 16 1.84 -0.01 5.10
N PRO A 17 0.71 0.55 5.57
CA PRO A 17 0.73 1.66 6.51
C PRO A 17 1.50 1.27 7.77
N SER A 18 2.26 2.20 8.33
CA SER A 18 2.96 1.95 9.59
C SER A 18 1.98 1.59 10.71
N PRO A 19 2.42 0.85 11.76
CA PRO A 19 1.57 0.56 12.92
C PRO A 19 1.05 1.84 13.59
N GLU A 20 1.84 2.91 13.59
CA GLU A 20 1.44 4.21 14.13
C GLU A 20 0.29 4.82 13.31
N LEU A 21 0.41 4.83 11.98
CA LEU A 21 -0.64 5.34 11.10
C LEU A 21 -1.91 4.49 11.18
N PHE A 22 -1.76 3.17 11.25
CA PHE A 22 -2.87 2.24 11.44
C PHE A 22 -3.61 2.51 12.76
N ASP A 23 -2.89 2.68 13.87
CA ASP A 23 -3.47 2.95 15.18
C ASP A 23 -4.15 4.32 15.25
N ALA A 24 -3.57 5.33 14.60
CA ALA A 24 -4.15 6.66 14.49
C ALA A 24 -5.46 6.65 13.69
N PHE A 25 -5.56 5.80 12.67
CA PHE A 25 -6.76 5.68 11.84
C PHE A 25 -7.87 4.84 12.50
N TYR A 26 -7.54 3.73 13.15
CA TYR A 26 -8.55 2.90 13.84
C TYR A 26 -8.98 3.47 15.20
N GLY A 27 -8.27 4.48 15.71
CA GLY A 27 -8.67 5.19 16.93
C GLY A 27 -8.71 4.30 18.16
N LYS A 28 -7.67 3.50 18.39
CA LYS A 28 -7.50 2.62 19.57
C LYS A 28 -7.52 3.41 20.90
N GLY A 29 -8.70 3.85 21.33
CA GLY A 29 -8.92 4.69 22.51
C GLY A 29 -8.69 6.19 22.31
N ARG A 30 -8.56 6.67 21.07
CA ARG A 30 -8.37 8.09 20.71
C ARG A 30 -9.27 8.48 19.55
N THR A 31 -9.57 9.77 19.39
CA THR A 31 -10.28 10.28 18.22
C THR A 31 -9.50 9.90 16.95
N PRO A 32 -10.09 9.11 16.05
CA PRO A 32 -9.47 8.75 14.78
C PRO A 32 -9.07 9.98 13.97
N ILE A 33 -7.96 9.88 13.23
CA ILE A 33 -7.66 10.88 12.19
C ILE A 33 -8.69 10.79 11.05
N THR A 34 -8.86 11.88 10.33
CA THR A 34 -9.72 11.89 9.15
C THR A 34 -9.12 11.05 8.02
N LEU A 35 -9.97 10.66 7.07
CA LEU A 35 -9.55 9.91 5.87
C LEU A 35 -8.51 10.67 5.05
N ASP A 36 -8.67 11.99 4.91
CA ASP A 36 -7.72 12.83 4.18
C ASP A 36 -6.36 12.87 4.88
N ALA A 37 -6.36 13.01 6.21
CA ALA A 37 -5.13 12.97 7.00
C ALA A 37 -4.43 11.61 6.93
N TYR A 38 -5.19 10.51 6.90
CA TYR A 38 -4.64 9.18 6.69
C TYR A 38 -3.98 9.06 5.30
N ARG A 39 -4.68 9.52 4.25
CA ARG A 39 -4.17 9.49 2.88
C ARG A 39 -2.86 10.27 2.74
N GLU A 40 -2.82 11.50 3.24
CA GLU A 40 -1.63 12.35 3.17
C GLU A 40 -0.43 11.70 3.86
N ARG A 41 -0.63 11.15 5.07
CA ARG A 41 0.43 10.48 5.83
C ARG A 41 0.91 9.21 5.13
N TYR A 42 -0.01 8.41 4.58
CA TYR A 42 0.37 7.21 3.83
C TYR A 42 1.19 7.56 2.58
N LEU A 43 0.82 8.62 1.85
CA LEU A 43 1.61 9.11 0.71
C LEU A 43 3.02 9.55 1.14
N GLN A 44 3.17 10.18 2.30
CA GLN A 44 4.48 10.54 2.86
C GLN A 44 5.32 9.31 3.21
N GLU A 45 4.71 8.28 3.80
CA GLU A 45 5.39 7.00 4.05
C GLU A 45 5.87 6.38 2.72
N MET A 46 5.03 6.40 1.68
CA MET A 46 5.33 5.82 0.38
C MET A 46 6.38 6.60 -0.42
N ALA A 47 6.54 7.91 -0.18
CA ALA A 47 7.59 8.70 -0.80
C ALA A 47 9.00 8.16 -0.49
N SER A 48 9.18 7.52 0.68
CA SER A 48 10.43 6.87 1.05
C SER A 48 10.61 5.46 0.45
N GLN A 49 9.57 4.94 -0.21
CA GLN A 49 9.52 3.57 -0.76
C GLN A 49 9.55 3.54 -2.28
N GLN A 50 10.04 4.62 -2.91
CA GLN A 50 10.03 4.78 -4.37
C GLN A 50 10.67 3.61 -5.11
N GLU A 51 11.77 3.05 -4.61
CA GLU A 51 12.44 1.89 -5.24
C GLU A 51 11.52 0.67 -5.34
N ALA A 52 10.80 0.36 -4.26
CA ALA A 52 9.86 -0.76 -4.24
C ALA A 52 8.65 -0.51 -5.17
N ILE A 53 8.16 0.73 -5.21
CA ILE A 53 7.07 1.13 -6.11
C ILE A 53 7.52 1.03 -7.58
N THR A 54 8.71 1.53 -7.92
CA THR A 54 9.29 1.43 -9.26
C THR A 54 9.54 -0.03 -9.66
N ALA A 55 9.95 -0.90 -8.74
CA ALA A 55 10.08 -2.34 -9.00
C ALA A 55 8.74 -3.01 -9.36
N LEU A 56 7.66 -2.64 -8.67
CA LEU A 56 6.31 -3.13 -9.01
C LEU A 56 5.80 -2.52 -10.33
N ALA A 57 6.04 -1.24 -10.56
CA ALA A 57 5.69 -0.56 -11.81
C ALA A 57 6.41 -1.18 -13.02
N ASN A 58 7.67 -1.61 -12.86
CA ASN A 58 8.40 -2.36 -13.88
C ASN A 58 7.70 -3.65 -14.29
N ARG A 59 7.20 -4.43 -13.32
CA ARG A 59 6.44 -5.66 -13.59
C ARG A 59 5.16 -5.37 -14.37
N VAL A 60 4.41 -4.35 -13.94
CA VAL A 60 3.19 -3.90 -14.65
C VAL A 60 3.52 -3.49 -16.08
N ARG A 61 4.61 -2.74 -16.31
CA ARG A 61 5.07 -2.37 -17.67
C ARG A 61 5.45 -3.58 -18.53
N GLN A 62 5.96 -4.64 -17.92
CA GLN A 62 6.27 -5.90 -18.61
C GLN A 62 5.02 -6.74 -18.92
N GLY A 63 3.83 -6.27 -18.54
CA GLY A 63 2.56 -6.94 -18.78
C GLY A 63 2.15 -7.88 -17.65
N GLU A 64 2.85 -7.89 -16.51
CA GLU A 64 2.45 -8.68 -15.35
C GLU A 64 1.27 -8.03 -14.62
N THR A 65 0.36 -8.87 -14.10
CA THR A 65 -0.70 -8.42 -13.20
C THR A 65 -0.21 -8.46 -11.75
N VAL A 66 -0.20 -7.32 -11.08
CA VAL A 66 0.13 -7.22 -9.65
C VAL A 66 -1.16 -7.22 -8.83
N THR A 67 -1.33 -8.22 -7.96
CA THR A 67 -2.45 -8.28 -7.01
C THR A 67 -2.01 -7.75 -5.65
N LEU A 68 -2.65 -6.67 -5.18
CA LEU A 68 -2.40 -6.10 -3.86
C LEU A 68 -3.41 -6.62 -2.84
N LEU A 69 -2.91 -7.09 -1.71
CA LEU A 69 -3.74 -7.64 -0.63
C LEU A 69 -3.83 -6.64 0.53
N CYS A 70 -4.98 -6.64 1.20
CA CYS A 70 -5.24 -5.86 2.40
C CYS A 70 -5.77 -6.78 3.51
N SER A 71 -5.83 -6.28 4.74
CA SER A 71 -6.54 -6.95 5.82
C SER A 71 -8.02 -7.13 5.46
N LYS A 72 -8.58 -8.26 5.87
CA LYS A 72 -10.02 -8.58 5.79
C LYS A 72 -10.90 -7.55 6.50
N ASP A 73 -10.35 -6.85 7.49
CA ASP A 73 -11.08 -5.87 8.32
C ASP A 73 -11.12 -4.48 7.65
N CYS A 74 -10.58 -4.34 6.43
CA CYS A 74 -10.66 -3.10 5.69
C CYS A 74 -12.07 -2.90 5.12
N ILE A 75 -12.81 -1.98 5.73
CA ILE A 75 -14.21 -1.68 5.38
C ILE A 75 -14.38 -0.50 4.41
N LEU A 76 -13.30 0.19 4.05
CA LEU A 76 -13.33 1.37 3.17
C LEU A 76 -12.41 1.18 1.97
N GLU A 77 -12.94 0.61 0.89
CA GLU A 77 -12.14 0.26 -0.29
C GLU A 77 -11.51 1.47 -0.98
N GLN A 78 -12.20 2.61 -1.04
CA GLN A 78 -11.72 3.80 -1.75
C GLN A 78 -10.52 4.49 -1.06
N VAL A 79 -10.36 4.28 0.25
CA VAL A 79 -9.23 4.82 1.04
C VAL A 79 -8.30 3.73 1.54
N CYS A 80 -8.55 2.49 1.15
CA CYS A 80 -7.69 1.38 1.46
C CYS A 80 -6.29 1.66 0.91
N HIS A 81 -5.26 1.35 1.69
CA HIS A 81 -3.88 1.51 1.25
C HIS A 81 -3.63 0.80 -0.09
N ARG A 82 -4.30 -0.33 -0.38
CA ARG A 82 -4.18 -1.04 -1.66
C ARG A 82 -4.60 -0.18 -2.85
N THR A 83 -5.64 0.64 -2.68
CA THR A 83 -6.19 1.51 -3.74
C THR A 83 -5.25 2.69 -3.97
N ILE A 84 -4.73 3.28 -2.89
CA ILE A 84 -3.75 4.37 -2.98
C ILE A 84 -2.45 3.85 -3.61
N LEU A 85 -1.95 2.70 -3.16
CA LEU A 85 -0.73 2.07 -3.66
C LEU A 85 -0.87 1.63 -5.13
N ALA A 86 -2.01 1.05 -5.52
CA ALA A 86 -2.30 0.73 -6.92
C ALA A 86 -2.16 1.97 -7.80
N GLY A 87 -2.77 3.09 -7.39
CA GLY A 87 -2.65 4.36 -8.12
C GLY A 87 -1.21 4.86 -8.20
N LEU A 88 -0.41 4.74 -7.14
CA LEU A 88 1.02 5.10 -7.18
C LEU A 88 1.81 4.23 -8.18
N ILE A 89 1.56 2.92 -8.18
CA ILE A 89 2.22 1.98 -9.11
C ILE A 89 1.81 2.26 -10.55
N GLU A 90 0.52 2.51 -10.80
CA GLU A 90 -0.01 2.83 -12.13
C GLU A 90 0.55 4.14 -12.68
N VAL A 91 0.61 5.19 -11.85
CA VAL A 91 1.21 6.48 -12.22
C VAL A 91 2.70 6.30 -12.55
N GLU A 92 3.42 5.53 -11.75
CA GLU A 92 4.85 5.26 -12.00
C GLU A 92 5.06 4.37 -13.23
N ALA A 93 4.16 3.40 -13.49
CA ALA A 93 4.20 2.56 -14.68
C ALA A 93 3.91 3.36 -15.96
N ALA A 94 3.02 4.36 -15.88
CA ALA A 94 2.70 5.25 -16.99
C ALA A 94 3.80 6.30 -17.26
N ARG A 95 4.70 6.54 -16.31
CA ARG A 95 5.83 7.46 -16.50
C ARG A 95 6.78 6.90 -17.56
N THR A 96 6.84 7.54 -18.71
CA THR A 96 7.83 7.26 -19.76
C THR A 96 9.15 7.91 -19.35
N HIS A 97 10.21 7.11 -19.24
CA HIS A 97 11.58 7.61 -19.10
C HIS A 97 12.14 8.00 -20.47
#